data_AF-A0A1T5DSF5-F1
#
_entry.id   AF-A0A1T5DSF5-F1
#
_cell.length_a   1.000
_cell.length_b   1.000
_cell.length_c   1.000
_cell.angle_alpha   90.00
_cell.angle_beta   90.00
_cell.angle_gamma   90.00
#
_symmetry.space_group_name_H-M   'P 1'
#
loop_
_entity.id
_entity.type
_entity.pdbx_description
1 polymer ?
#
loop_
_entity_poly.entity_id
_entity_poly.type
_entity_poly.pdbx_seq_one_letter_code
_entity_poly.pdbx_strand_id
1 'polypeptide(L)'
;MKEILIKKYVIYLFGGSIFIFLLNKLYFRSWIFKNDVPEFLHILSFSIPNLIEAIIATLILTGILLQVREHFNKKFGFIKTLHIHLIALGLATVYVISQELKFHNLGGNNVYDLNDLVASITGLIGTFVIIRMFGFTR
;
A
#
# COMPACT_ATOMS: atom_id res chain seq x y z
N MET A 1 -18.37 -12.04 -16.32
CA MET A 1 -17.07 -12.18 -15.60
C MET A 1 -17.38 -12.81 -14.26
N LYS A 2 -16.58 -13.79 -13.79
CA LYS A 2 -16.66 -14.16 -12.36
C LYS A 2 -16.00 -13.04 -11.56
N GLU A 3 -16.77 -12.39 -10.71
CA GLU A 3 -16.25 -11.40 -9.77
C GLU A 3 -15.53 -12.12 -8.64
N ILE A 4 -14.32 -11.68 -8.31
CA ILE A 4 -13.64 -12.17 -7.11
C ILE A 4 -14.33 -11.61 -5.87
N LEU A 5 -14.70 -12.47 -4.94
CA LEU A 5 -15.27 -12.06 -3.66
C LEU A 5 -14.14 -11.67 -2.71
N ILE A 6 -13.92 -10.37 -2.54
CA ILE A 6 -12.89 -9.82 -1.64
C ILE A 6 -13.33 -9.99 -0.18
N LYS A 7 -12.42 -10.40 0.71
CA LYS A 7 -12.73 -10.51 2.14
C LYS A 7 -12.97 -9.14 2.77
N LYS A 8 -13.90 -9.05 3.72
CA LYS A 8 -14.28 -7.80 4.40
C LYS A 8 -13.09 -7.05 5.00
N TYR A 9 -12.14 -7.76 5.62
CA TYR A 9 -10.98 -7.12 6.24
C TYR A 9 -10.08 -6.42 5.19
N VAL A 10 -10.01 -6.92 3.96
CA VAL A 10 -9.24 -6.28 2.87
C VAL A 10 -9.90 -4.95 2.49
N ILE A 11 -11.24 -4.94 2.44
CA ILE A 11 -12.02 -3.72 2.20
C ILE A 11 -11.82 -2.73 3.34
N TYR A 12 -11.83 -3.18 4.58
CA TYR A 12 -11.58 -2.33 5.76
C TYR A 12 -10.15 -1.81 5.80
N LEU A 13 -9.16 -2.62 5.42
CA LEU A 13 -7.77 -2.18 5.33
C LEU A 13 -7.63 -1.11 4.25
N PHE A 14 -8.17 -1.35 3.05
CA PHE A 14 -8.14 -0.39 1.95
C PHE A 14 -8.86 0.93 2.30
N GLY A 15 -10.11 0.85 2.73
CA GLY A 15 -10.92 2.01 3.09
C GLY A 15 -10.38 2.74 4.31
N GLY A 16 -9.90 2.00 5.32
CA GLY A 16 -9.26 2.54 6.51
C GLY A 16 -7.97 3.28 6.19
N SER A 17 -7.12 2.74 5.31
CA SER A 17 -5.91 3.42 4.82
C SER A 17 -6.25 4.73 4.11
N ILE A 18 -7.24 4.74 3.21
CA ILE A 18 -7.69 5.99 2.56
C ILE A 18 -8.20 6.99 3.60
N PHE A 19 -9.02 6.53 4.55
CA PHE A 19 -9.56 7.39 5.59
C PHE A 19 -8.46 8.01 6.46
N ILE A 20 -7.48 7.22 6.91
CA ILE A 20 -6.32 7.72 7.67
C ILE A 20 -5.50 8.69 6.84
N PHE A 21 -5.29 8.43 5.55
CA PHE A 21 -4.58 9.35 4.65
C PHE A 21 -5.28 10.71 4.58
N LEU A 22 -6.61 10.71 4.40
CA LEU A 22 -7.40 11.95 4.36
C LEU A 22 -7.35 12.69 5.71
N LEU A 23 -7.48 11.97 6.82
CA LEU A 23 -7.37 12.58 8.16
C LEU A 23 -5.99 13.20 8.38
N ASN A 24 -4.92 12.48 8.00
CA ASN A 24 -3.56 12.98 8.12
C ASN A 24 -3.36 14.23 7.26
N LYS A 25 -3.76 14.18 5.99
CA LYS A 25 -3.56 15.26 5.02
C LYS A 25 -4.35 16.51 5.35
N LEU A 26 -5.62 16.37 5.73
CA LEU A 26 -6.53 17.50 5.92
C LEU A 26 -6.40 18.11 7.31
N TYR A 27 -6.29 17.28 8.35
CA TYR A 27 -6.39 17.72 9.74
C TYR A 27 -5.05 17.63 10.47
N PHE A 28 -4.47 16.43 10.55
CA PHE A 28 -3.31 16.18 11.43
C PHE A 28 -2.08 16.99 11.02
N ARG A 29 -1.70 16.92 9.74
CA ARG A 29 -0.56 17.65 9.19
C ARG A 29 -0.74 19.16 9.32
N SER A 30 -1.94 19.66 9.01
CA SER A 30 -2.29 21.07 9.15
C SER A 30 -2.20 21.56 10.59
N TRP A 31 -2.58 20.71 11.55
CA TRP A 31 -2.49 21.02 12.98
C TRP A 31 -1.03 21.02 13.45
N ILE A 32 -0.22 20.05 13.03
CA ILE A 32 1.21 19.98 13.35
C ILE A 32 1.95 21.25 12.91
N PHE A 33 1.69 21.77 11.71
CA PHE A 33 2.37 22.98 11.24
C PHE A 33 2.02 24.25 12.03
N LYS A 34 0.88 24.27 12.73
CA LYS A 34 0.41 25.45 13.47
C LYS A 34 0.85 25.46 14.92
N ASN A 35 1.34 24.33 15.42
CA ASN A 35 1.68 24.16 16.83
C ASN A 35 3.16 23.78 16.92
N ASP A 36 3.80 24.18 18.02
CA ASP A 36 5.15 23.71 18.34
C ASP A 36 5.04 22.31 18.96
N VAL A 37 5.26 21.29 18.14
CA VAL A 37 5.09 19.88 18.52
C VAL A 37 6.42 19.14 18.43
N PRO A 38 6.58 18.00 19.13
CA PRO A 38 7.80 17.21 19.05
C PRO A 38 8.10 16.74 17.62
N GLU A 39 9.38 16.71 17.26
CA GLU A 39 9.89 16.28 15.95
C GLU A 39 9.36 14.90 15.50
N PHE A 40 9.19 13.97 16.45
CA PHE A 40 8.61 12.65 16.16
C PHE A 40 7.22 12.75 15.50
N LEU A 41 6.38 13.73 15.88
CA LEU A 41 5.06 13.91 15.27
C LEU A 41 5.16 14.45 13.84
N HIS A 42 6.17 15.29 13.56
CA HIS A 42 6.47 15.74 12.19
C HIS A 42 6.83 14.54 11.33
N ILE A 43 7.82 13.74 11.74
CA ILE A 43 8.26 12.53 11.04
C ILE A 43 7.07 11.60 10.77
N LEU A 44 6.28 11.30 11.80
CA LEU A 44 5.11 10.43 11.67
C LEU A 44 4.08 10.97 10.67
N SER A 45 3.79 12.27 10.71
CA SER A 45 2.82 12.88 9.78
C SER A 45 3.30 12.85 8.32
N PHE A 46 4.61 13.03 8.09
CA PHE A 46 5.18 13.00 6.75
C PHE A 46 5.31 11.59 6.18
N SER A 47 5.55 10.58 7.01
CA SER A 47 5.75 9.20 6.54
C SER A 47 4.45 8.36 6.45
N ILE A 48 3.35 8.79 7.10
CA ILE A 48 2.03 8.14 6.97
C ILE A 48 1.56 7.97 5.50
N PRO A 49 1.64 9.01 4.63
CA PRO A 49 1.31 8.89 3.22
C PRO A 49 2.02 7.72 2.53
N ASN A 50 3.31 7.55 2.78
CA ASN A 50 4.17 6.59 2.09
C ASN A 50 3.87 5.15 2.59
N LEU A 51 3.63 5.00 3.90
CA LEU A 51 3.08 3.77 4.47
C LEU A 51 1.76 3.37 3.78
N ILE A 52 0.84 4.32 3.63
CA ILE A 52 -0.48 4.08 3.06
C ILE A 52 -0.40 3.78 1.56
N GLU A 53 0.47 4.47 0.84
CA GLU A 53 0.74 4.21 -0.57
C GLU A 53 1.22 2.77 -0.79
N ALA A 54 2.16 2.30 0.04
CA ALA A 54 2.61 0.91 0.02
C ALA A 54 1.49 -0.11 0.29
N ILE A 55 0.62 0.17 1.27
CA ILE A 55 -0.55 -0.69 1.58
C ILE A 55 -1.49 -0.74 0.37
N ILE A 56 -1.90 0.42 -0.13
CA ILE A 56 -2.88 0.55 -1.21
C ILE A 56 -2.34 -0.07 -2.50
N ALA A 57 -1.10 0.22 -2.90
CA ALA A 57 -0.47 -0.33 -4.10
C ALA A 57 -0.45 -1.87 -4.05
N THR A 58 -0.06 -2.44 -2.91
CA THR A 58 0.00 -3.89 -2.73
C THR A 58 -1.40 -4.53 -2.83
N LEU A 59 -2.42 -3.92 -2.21
CA LEU A 59 -3.80 -4.42 -2.25
C LEU A 59 -4.41 -4.35 -3.66
N ILE A 60 -4.23 -3.21 -4.36
CA ILE A 60 -4.73 -3.02 -5.72
C ILE A 60 -4.08 -4.02 -6.67
N LEU A 61 -2.74 -4.12 -6.67
CA LEU A 61 -2.02 -5.04 -7.55
C LEU A 61 -2.39 -6.50 -7.26
N THR A 62 -2.57 -6.87 -5.99
CA THR A 62 -3.04 -8.21 -5.62
C THR A 62 -4.43 -8.48 -6.18
N GLY A 63 -5.37 -7.54 -6.02
CA GLY A 63 -6.73 -7.66 -6.56
C GLY A 63 -6.76 -7.78 -8.07
N ILE A 64 -6.01 -6.93 -8.79
CA ILE A 64 -5.90 -6.95 -10.25
C ILE A 64 -5.33 -8.30 -10.71
N LEU A 65 -4.21 -8.76 -10.14
CA LEU A 65 -3.57 -10.01 -10.57
C LEU A 65 -4.43 -11.23 -10.29
N LEU A 66 -5.16 -11.26 -9.17
CA LEU A 66 -6.13 -12.31 -8.89
C LEU A 66 -7.30 -12.28 -9.88
N GLN A 67 -7.82 -11.10 -10.20
CA GLN A 67 -8.87 -10.94 -11.21
C GLN A 67 -8.40 -11.40 -12.60
N VAL A 68 -7.15 -11.09 -12.98
CA VAL A 68 -6.52 -11.55 -14.22
C VAL A 68 -6.38 -13.07 -14.23
N ARG A 69 -5.93 -13.69 -13.13
CA ARG A 69 -5.84 -15.15 -13.02
C ARG A 69 -7.21 -15.80 -13.24
N GLU A 70 -8.24 -15.32 -12.58
CA GLU A 70 -9.60 -15.87 -12.71
C GLU A 70 -10.18 -15.64 -14.11
N HIS A 71 -9.95 -14.47 -14.70
CA HIS A 71 -10.42 -14.16 -16.05
C HIS A 71 -9.78 -15.10 -17.11
N PHE A 72 -8.49 -15.39 -16.97
CA PHE A 72 -7.75 -16.27 -17.86
C PHE A 72 -7.44 -17.63 -17.22
N ASN A 73 -8.38 -18.19 -16.44
CA ASN A 73 -8.14 -19.40 -15.64
C ASN A 73 -7.61 -20.59 -16.46
N LYS A 74 -8.03 -20.75 -17.71
CA LYS A 74 -7.50 -21.80 -18.61
C LYS A 74 -6.00 -21.67 -18.88
N LYS A 75 -5.44 -20.46 -18.85
CA LYS A 75 -4.02 -20.17 -19.07
C LYS A 75 -3.25 -20.02 -17.77
N PHE A 76 -3.82 -19.37 -16.75
CA PHE A 76 -3.11 -18.97 -15.53
C PHE A 76 -3.56 -19.70 -14.26
N GLY A 77 -4.50 -20.65 -14.34
CA GLY A 77 -5.02 -21.38 -13.18
C GLY A 77 -3.95 -22.19 -12.42
N PHE A 78 -2.83 -22.52 -13.05
CA PHE A 78 -1.70 -23.19 -12.41
C PHE A 78 -0.91 -22.28 -11.44
N ILE A 79 -1.05 -20.95 -11.57
CA ILE A 79 -0.29 -19.99 -10.76
C ILE A 79 -0.88 -19.97 -9.35
N LYS A 80 -0.12 -20.51 -8.40
CA LYS A 80 -0.53 -20.51 -6.97
C LYS A 80 -0.68 -19.07 -6.47
N THR A 81 -1.66 -18.85 -5.59
CA THR A 81 -1.94 -17.56 -4.96
C THR A 81 -0.71 -16.91 -4.31
N LEU A 82 0.21 -17.71 -3.74
CA LEU A 82 1.48 -17.19 -3.21
C LEU A 82 2.31 -16.45 -4.26
N HIS A 83 2.45 -16.99 -5.47
CA HIS A 83 3.20 -16.34 -6.54
C HIS A 83 2.56 -15.02 -6.93
N ILE A 84 1.22 -14.96 -6.97
CA ILE A 84 0.51 -13.70 -7.24
C ILE A 84 0.81 -12.66 -6.17
N HIS A 85 0.77 -13.03 -4.89
CA HIS A 85 1.09 -12.10 -3.81
C HIS A 85 2.56 -11.63 -3.87
N LEU A 86 3.49 -12.51 -4.23
CA LEU A 86 4.90 -12.15 -4.39
C LEU A 86 5.13 -11.23 -5.59
N ILE A 87 4.46 -11.48 -6.72
CA ILE A 87 4.53 -10.60 -7.90
C ILE A 87 3.92 -9.23 -7.56
N ALA A 88 2.77 -9.20 -6.89
CA ALA A 88 2.14 -7.95 -6.43
C ALA A 88 3.07 -7.17 -5.52
N LEU A 89 3.69 -7.84 -4.54
CA LEU A 89 4.67 -7.24 -3.62
C LEU A 89 5.87 -6.68 -4.39
N GLY A 90 6.42 -7.43 -5.36
CA GLY A 90 7.56 -6.99 -6.17
C GLY A 90 7.24 -5.75 -6.99
N LEU A 91 6.08 -5.74 -7.67
CA LEU A 91 5.62 -4.58 -8.44
C LEU A 91 5.36 -3.36 -7.55
N ALA A 92 4.71 -3.54 -6.40
CA ALA A 92 4.49 -2.49 -5.42
C ALA A 92 5.82 -1.95 -4.86
N THR A 93 6.78 -2.83 -4.58
CA THR A 93 8.11 -2.47 -4.11
C THR A 93 8.83 -1.61 -5.14
N VAL A 94 8.86 -2.05 -6.40
CA VAL A 94 9.47 -1.26 -7.48
C VAL A 94 8.81 0.10 -7.56
N TYR A 95 7.48 0.17 -7.57
CA TYR A 95 6.75 1.44 -7.64
C TYR A 95 7.08 2.39 -6.48
N VAL A 96 6.89 1.95 -5.23
CA VAL A 96 7.04 2.83 -4.06
C VAL A 96 8.50 3.17 -3.79
N ILE A 97 9.40 2.19 -3.79
CA ILE A 97 10.82 2.45 -3.48
C ILE A 97 11.47 3.32 -4.55
N SER A 98 11.12 3.12 -5.83
CA SER A 98 11.65 3.99 -6.88
C SER A 98 11.11 5.42 -6.79
N GLN A 99 9.92 5.61 -6.22
CA GLN A 99 9.37 6.94 -5.92
C GLN A 99 10.16 7.62 -4.80
N GLU A 100 10.44 6.90 -3.71
CA GLU A 100 11.24 7.44 -2.60
C GLU A 100 12.65 7.80 -3.02
N LEU A 101 13.28 6.95 -3.83
CA LEU A 101 14.63 7.15 -4.35
C LEU A 101 14.69 8.14 -5.52
N LYS A 102 13.59 8.82 -5.85
CA LYS A 102 13.55 9.87 -6.88
C LYS A 102 13.82 9.42 -8.31
N PHE A 103 13.69 8.13 -8.60
CA PHE A 103 13.71 7.67 -9.99
C PHE A 103 12.45 8.10 -10.75
N HIS A 104 11.33 8.32 -10.05
CA HIS A 104 10.15 9.00 -10.57
C HIS A 104 9.45 9.80 -9.45
N ASN A 105 8.56 10.71 -9.83
CA ASN A 105 7.86 11.63 -8.92
C ASN A 105 6.34 11.64 -9.20
N LEU A 106 5.74 10.47 -9.41
CA LEU A 106 4.31 10.37 -9.74
C LEU A 106 3.40 10.82 -8.57
N GLY A 107 3.86 10.67 -7.33
CA GLY A 107 3.21 11.18 -6.12
C GLY A 107 3.41 12.67 -5.82
N GLY A 108 4.15 13.40 -6.66
CA GLY A 108 4.46 14.83 -6.49
C GLY A 108 5.91 15.07 -6.04
N ASN A 109 6.17 16.26 -5.47
CA ASN A 109 7.52 16.68 -5.12
C ASN A 109 7.94 16.14 -3.73
N ASN A 110 8.12 14.82 -3.62
CA ASN A 110 8.71 14.23 -2.41
C ASN A 110 10.12 14.81 -2.18
N VAL A 111 10.65 14.71 -0.98
CA VAL A 111 12.08 14.86 -0.73
C VAL A 111 12.52 13.52 -0.19
N TYR A 112 13.72 13.07 -0.55
CA TYR A 112 14.21 11.80 -0.02
C TYR A 112 14.34 11.91 1.51
N ASP A 113 13.65 11.01 2.22
CA ASP A 113 13.72 10.85 3.68
C ASP A 113 13.85 9.34 4.00
N LEU A 114 14.77 9.00 4.91
CA LEU A 114 14.97 7.63 5.37
C LEU A 114 13.73 7.10 6.11
N ASN A 115 13.02 7.95 6.84
CA ASN A 115 11.81 7.57 7.57
C ASN A 115 10.68 7.17 6.62
N ASP A 116 10.56 7.88 5.51
CA ASP A 116 9.61 7.59 4.43
C ASP A 116 9.91 6.23 3.78
N LEU A 117 11.19 5.94 3.52
CA LEU A 117 11.62 4.65 3.02
C LEU A 117 11.27 3.50 4.00
N VAL A 118 11.52 3.71 5.29
CA VAL A 118 11.18 2.74 6.35
C VAL A 118 9.66 2.53 6.43
N ALA A 119 8.88 3.60 6.35
CA ALA A 119 7.42 3.54 6.35
C ALA A 119 6.90 2.75 5.13
N SER A 120 7.44 3.00 3.95
CA SER A 120 7.13 2.25 2.73
C SER A 120 7.45 0.76 2.85
N ILE A 121 8.64 0.40 3.35
CA ILE A 121 9.02 -1.00 3.60
C ILE A 121 8.08 -1.66 4.62
N THR A 122 7.72 -0.95 5.68
CA THR A 122 6.79 -1.44 6.71
C THR A 122 5.41 -1.71 6.12
N GLY A 123 4.91 -0.82 5.25
CA GLY A 123 3.62 -0.99 4.56
C GLY A 123 3.62 -2.19 3.61
N LEU A 124 4.69 -2.37 2.83
CA LEU A 124 4.86 -3.51 1.91
C LEU A 124 4.87 -4.84 2.66
N ILE A 125 5.74 -4.99 3.67
CA ILE A 125 5.88 -6.21 4.46
C ILE A 125 4.61 -6.48 5.26
N GLY A 126 4.10 -5.47 5.97
CA GLY A 126 2.90 -5.60 6.81
C GLY A 126 1.68 -6.04 6.00
N THR A 127 1.48 -5.43 4.83
CA THR A 127 0.36 -5.80 3.94
C THR A 127 0.51 -7.21 3.41
N PHE A 128 1.72 -7.59 2.96
CA PHE A 128 1.98 -8.95 2.50
C PHE A 128 1.70 -9.99 3.59
N VAL A 129 2.18 -9.77 4.81
CA VAL A 129 1.95 -10.65 5.96
C VAL A 129 0.45 -10.78 6.25
N ILE A 130 -0.27 -9.66 6.33
CA ILE A 130 -1.72 -9.65 6.57
C ILE A 130 -2.47 -10.45 5.50
N ILE A 131 -2.17 -10.21 4.21
CA ILE A 131 -2.80 -10.94 3.10
C ILE A 131 -2.45 -12.44 3.17
N ARG A 132 -1.21 -12.80 3.52
CA ARG A 132 -0.78 -14.19 3.63
C ARG A 132 -1.47 -14.93 4.77
N MET A 133 -1.65 -14.29 5.92
CA MET A 133 -2.27 -14.88 7.09
C MET A 133 -3.79 -15.01 6.93
N PHE A 134 -4.45 -13.96 6.44
CA PHE A 134 -5.91 -13.89 6.44
C PHE A 134 -6.54 -14.20 5.08
N GLY A 135 -5.76 -14.23 3.99
CA GLY A 135 -6.18 -14.54 2.62
C GLY A 135 -7.00 -13.43 1.95
N PHE A 136 -6.77 -13.18 0.66
CA PHE A 136 -7.39 -12.03 -0.03
C PHE A 136 -8.86 -12.26 -0.45
N THR A 137 -9.15 -13.41 -1.07
CA THR A 137 -10.47 -13.78 -1.60
C THR A 137 -11.16 -14.80 -0.69
N ARG A 138 -12.50 -14.84 -0.75
CA ARG A 138 -13.33 -15.86 -0.10
C ARG A 138 -13.33 -17.18 -0.84
#